data_AF-A0AA39KMS1-F1
#
_entry.id   AF-A0AA39KMS1-F1
#
_cell.length_a   1.000
_cell.length_b   1.000
_cell.length_c   1.000
_cell.angle_alpha   90.00
_cell.angle_beta   90.00
_cell.angle_gamma   90.00
#
_symmetry.space_group_name_H-M   'P 1'
#
loop_
_entity.id
_entity.type
_entity.pdbx_description
1 polymer ?
#
loop_
_entity_poly.entity_id
_entity_poly.type
_entity_poly.pdbx_seq_one_letter_code
_entity_poly.pdbx_strand_id
1 'polypeptide(L)'
;MDYRLLSNNNNTHPTHHHWFPKMCSCLETTATLSRTCTSNRSTRNYDRLTTNRTNYELSGTSRRSRDVEDQTIDNERQAEIKFHNSNSTWTTVVVEKNLRTIDLCELLKVKNRVSGVHWTIVEEWVEFGIERTLDDHEDILQVYKEGEGFTPRQQRKFHFRRDFLRYDFFNNPEDYFPVDMLIPPTADDRASLLSSFGSAFRGCLIRNDLELPRICSYVWVKGPRRFEYIKTRLVLVDRKLYTSESI
;
A
#
# COMPACT_ATOMS: atom_id res chain seq x y z
N MET A 1 -13.63 22.74 41.51
CA MET A 1 -12.23 23.19 41.54
C MET A 1 -11.36 22.03 41.10
N ASP A 2 -10.89 22.14 39.87
CA ASP A 2 -9.58 21.75 39.32
C ASP A 2 -8.92 20.46 39.78
N TYR A 3 -9.02 19.44 38.94
CA TYR A 3 -8.06 18.35 38.86
C TYR A 3 -6.94 18.77 37.89
N ARG A 4 -5.77 19.12 38.44
CA ARG A 4 -4.53 19.37 37.68
C ARG A 4 -3.91 18.05 37.22
N LEU A 5 -3.76 17.91 35.90
CA LEU A 5 -2.86 16.95 35.27
C LEU A 5 -1.40 17.33 35.60
N LEU A 6 -0.70 16.47 36.33
CA LEU A 6 0.76 16.47 36.39
C LEU A 6 1.26 15.48 35.34
N SER A 7 1.61 16.03 34.17
CA SER A 7 2.51 15.38 33.22
C SER A 7 3.83 15.14 33.95
N ASN A 8 4.18 13.86 34.16
CA ASN A 8 5.55 13.48 34.47
C ASN A 8 6.05 12.60 33.33
N ASN A 9 6.73 13.27 32.41
CA ASN A 9 7.30 12.74 31.19
C ASN A 9 8.64 12.08 31.56
N ASN A 10 8.64 10.78 31.84
CA ASN A 10 9.86 10.01 32.09
C ASN A 10 9.74 8.55 31.61
N ASN A 11 9.24 8.34 30.39
CA ASN A 11 9.41 7.08 29.69
C ASN A 11 10.41 7.25 28.56
N THR A 12 11.65 6.84 28.81
CA THR A 12 12.70 6.56 27.83
C THR A 12 12.42 5.25 27.09
N HIS A 13 11.25 5.14 26.46
CA HIS A 13 11.02 4.16 25.41
C HIS A 13 11.23 4.87 24.07
N PRO A 14 12.07 4.34 23.16
CA PRO A 14 12.24 4.95 21.86
C PRO A 14 10.91 4.84 21.12
N THR A 15 10.17 5.96 21.06
CA THR A 15 9.00 6.06 20.19
C THR A 15 9.50 5.96 18.75
N HIS A 16 9.08 4.90 18.05
CA HIS A 16 9.50 4.54 16.68
C HIS A 16 9.10 5.57 15.60
N HIS A 17 8.76 6.80 15.99
CA HIS A 17 8.28 7.86 15.10
C HIS A 17 9.38 8.45 14.21
N HIS A 18 10.64 8.09 14.40
CA HIS A 18 11.77 8.65 13.64
C HIS A 18 12.23 7.78 12.47
N TRP A 19 11.66 6.59 12.27
CA TRP A 19 12.07 5.67 11.20
C TRP A 19 11.07 5.56 10.05
N PHE A 20 9.99 6.34 10.05
CA PHE A 20 9.10 6.38 8.89
C PHE A 20 9.54 7.49 7.92
N PRO A 21 10.09 7.17 6.74
CA PRO A 21 10.00 8.11 5.63
C PRO A 21 8.52 8.47 5.43
N LYS A 22 8.23 9.76 5.19
CA LYS A 22 6.88 10.23 4.85
C LYS A 22 6.46 9.60 3.52
N MET A 23 5.91 8.39 3.58
CA MET A 23 5.51 7.64 2.40
C MET A 23 4.03 7.86 2.11
N CYS A 24 3.80 8.20 0.84
CA CYS A 24 2.54 8.26 0.10
C CYS A 24 1.52 9.36 0.47
N SER A 25 1.39 10.32 -0.46
CA SER A 25 0.32 11.31 -0.57
C SER A 25 -0.99 10.69 -1.09
N CYS A 26 -1.33 9.45 -0.72
CA CYS A 26 -2.56 8.77 -1.17
C CYS A 26 -3.84 9.54 -0.81
N LEU A 27 -3.73 10.58 0.01
CA LEU A 27 -4.81 11.45 0.46
C LEU A 27 -4.83 12.85 -0.22
N GLU A 28 -3.84 13.22 -1.05
CA GLU A 28 -3.85 14.50 -1.78
C GLU A 28 -4.58 14.40 -3.13
N THR A 29 -5.79 13.83 -3.14
CA THR A 29 -6.68 13.92 -4.32
C THR A 29 -7.72 15.01 -4.13
N THR A 30 -7.26 16.21 -3.77
CA THR A 30 -8.02 17.45 -3.95
C THR A 30 -7.13 18.53 -4.54
N ALA A 31 -6.42 18.21 -5.63
CA ALA A 31 -5.73 19.21 -6.43
C ALA A 31 -6.66 19.67 -7.56
N THR A 32 -7.34 20.79 -7.32
CA THR A 32 -8.06 21.56 -8.34
C THR A 32 -7.10 21.89 -9.47
N LEU A 33 -7.48 21.49 -10.69
CA LEU A 33 -6.77 21.77 -11.94
C LEU A 33 -6.35 23.24 -12.04
N SER A 34 -5.05 23.50 -12.05
CA SER A 34 -4.49 24.72 -12.63
C SER A 34 -3.59 24.33 -13.79
N ARG A 35 -4.03 24.75 -14.99
CA ARG A 35 -3.36 24.53 -16.28
C ARG A 35 -2.00 25.23 -16.28
N THR A 36 -1.15 24.72 -17.17
CA THR A 36 0.01 25.36 -17.84
C THR A 36 1.39 25.06 -17.24
N CYS A 37 2.13 24.16 -17.90
CA CYS A 37 3.52 24.40 -18.30
C CYS A 37 3.92 23.40 -19.39
N THR A 38 4.29 23.94 -20.54
CA THR A 38 4.92 23.26 -21.67
C THR A 38 6.40 23.05 -21.36
N SER A 39 6.94 21.85 -21.59
CA SER A 39 8.34 21.71 -21.98
C SER A 39 8.56 20.48 -22.84
N ASN A 40 9.30 20.68 -23.93
CA ASN A 40 9.68 19.69 -24.94
C ASN A 40 10.49 18.56 -24.33
N ARG A 41 10.04 17.30 -24.48
CA ARG A 41 10.93 16.13 -24.46
C ARG A 41 10.40 15.06 -25.39
N SER A 42 11.33 14.52 -26.17
CA SER A 42 11.24 13.45 -27.16
C SER A 42 10.15 12.40 -26.90
N THR A 43 9.26 12.27 -27.88
CA THR A 43 8.23 11.23 -27.99
C THR A 43 8.87 9.85 -28.01
N ARG A 44 8.83 9.13 -26.89
CA ARG A 44 8.98 7.67 -26.85
C ARG A 44 7.59 7.08 -26.65
N ASN A 45 7.16 6.26 -27.60
CA ASN A 45 5.88 5.57 -27.59
C ASN A 45 5.90 4.52 -26.48
N TYR A 46 5.24 4.80 -25.36
CA TYR A 46 4.91 3.80 -24.35
C TYR A 46 3.41 3.84 -24.15
N ASP A 47 2.75 2.71 -24.34
CA ASP A 47 1.34 2.59 -24.01
C ASP A 47 1.17 2.42 -22.50
N ARG A 48 0.34 3.28 -21.90
CA ARG A 48 -0.08 3.13 -20.50
C ARG A 48 -1.06 1.98 -20.40
N LEU A 49 -0.83 1.10 -19.43
CA LEU A 49 -1.73 -0.01 -19.14
C LEU A 49 -3.13 0.42 -18.66
N THR A 50 -3.37 1.70 -18.32
CA THR A 50 -4.71 2.20 -17.98
C THR A 50 -4.88 3.71 -18.31
N THR A 51 -5.91 4.06 -19.07
CA THR A 51 -6.43 5.44 -19.24
C THR A 51 -7.85 5.60 -18.70
N ASN A 52 -8.45 4.52 -18.19
CA ASN A 52 -9.77 4.58 -17.59
C ASN A 52 -9.66 5.10 -16.16
N ARG A 53 -10.42 6.15 -15.84
CA ARG A 53 -10.68 6.54 -14.44
C ARG A 53 -11.07 5.29 -13.69
N THR A 54 -10.33 4.98 -12.63
CA THR A 54 -10.69 3.87 -11.77
C THR A 54 -11.99 4.21 -11.06
N ASN A 55 -12.86 3.21 -10.85
CA ASN A 55 -14.10 3.38 -10.09
C ASN A 55 -13.86 3.91 -8.65
N TYR A 56 -12.60 3.88 -8.16
CA TYR A 56 -12.15 4.59 -6.95
C TYR A 56 -12.52 6.09 -6.93
N GLU A 57 -12.62 6.76 -8.08
CA GLU A 57 -12.97 8.20 -8.17
C GLU A 57 -14.49 8.48 -8.19
N LEU A 58 -15.34 7.45 -8.36
CA LEU A 58 -16.77 7.63 -8.66
C LEU A 58 -17.69 7.43 -7.44
N SER A 59 -17.21 6.88 -6.33
CA SER A 59 -18.05 6.54 -5.17
C SER A 59 -18.47 7.75 -4.32
N GLY A 60 -18.01 8.97 -4.64
CA GLY A 60 -18.19 10.17 -3.80
C GLY A 60 -19.55 10.89 -3.92
N THR A 61 -20.49 10.42 -4.74
CA THR A 61 -21.74 11.16 -4.96
C THR A 61 -22.97 10.26 -4.93
N SER A 62 -23.54 10.07 -3.74
CA SER A 62 -24.96 9.71 -3.64
C SER A 62 -25.58 10.37 -2.41
N ARG A 63 -26.55 11.27 -2.63
CA ARG A 63 -27.39 11.90 -1.60
C ARG A 63 -28.68 11.10 -1.48
N ARG A 64 -29.18 10.82 -0.26
CA ARG A 64 -30.58 11.08 0.18
C ARG A 64 -30.99 10.52 1.56
N SER A 65 -31.80 11.36 2.23
CA SER A 65 -32.94 11.11 3.13
C SER A 65 -32.70 10.78 4.61
N ARG A 66 -33.48 11.46 5.47
CA ARG A 66 -33.10 12.01 6.78
C ARG A 66 -33.63 11.27 8.01
N ASP A 67 -34.30 10.13 7.84
CA ASP A 67 -34.98 9.42 8.95
C ASP A 67 -34.43 8.01 9.24
N VAL A 68 -33.39 7.58 8.52
CA VAL A 68 -32.58 6.35 8.79
C VAL A 68 -31.22 6.74 9.42
N GLU A 69 -31.04 8.02 9.75
CA GLU A 69 -29.73 8.63 10.00
C GLU A 69 -28.97 8.03 11.19
N ASP A 70 -29.62 7.71 12.31
CA ASP A 70 -28.91 7.36 13.55
C ASP A 70 -28.14 6.02 13.47
N GLN A 71 -28.77 4.96 12.91
CA GLN A 71 -28.11 3.66 12.71
C GLN A 71 -27.12 3.67 11.53
N THR A 72 -27.36 4.51 10.51
CA THR A 72 -26.40 4.69 9.41
C THR A 72 -25.17 5.48 9.84
N ILE A 73 -25.33 6.48 10.73
CA ILE A 73 -24.23 7.29 11.25
C ILE A 73 -23.27 6.42 12.08
N ASP A 74 -23.80 5.53 12.91
CA ASP A 74 -22.97 4.62 13.71
C ASP A 74 -22.23 3.61 12.83
N ASN A 75 -22.90 3.00 11.85
CA ASN A 75 -22.24 2.13 10.87
C ASN A 75 -21.25 2.89 9.98
N GLU A 76 -21.44 4.18 9.75
CA GLU A 76 -20.47 5.04 9.05
C GLU A 76 -19.21 5.29 9.87
N ARG A 77 -19.29 5.21 11.20
CA ARG A 77 -18.17 5.51 12.11
C ARG A 77 -17.44 4.29 12.62
N GLN A 78 -18.11 3.13 12.67
CA GLN A 78 -17.52 1.89 13.15
C GLN A 78 -18.09 0.65 12.46
N ALA A 79 -17.32 -0.45 12.48
CA ALA A 79 -17.77 -1.76 12.04
C ALA A 79 -17.16 -2.87 12.89
N GLU A 80 -17.91 -3.94 13.13
CA GLU A 80 -17.40 -5.13 13.80
C GLU A 80 -16.72 -6.06 12.77
N ILE A 81 -15.40 -6.23 12.87
CA ILE A 81 -14.59 -6.97 11.89
C ILE A 81 -13.92 -8.17 12.56
N LYS A 82 -13.92 -9.31 11.86
CA LYS A 82 -13.29 -10.57 12.29
C LYS A 82 -11.89 -10.72 11.71
N PHE A 83 -10.90 -10.94 12.57
CA PHE A 83 -9.50 -11.17 12.23
C PHE A 83 -9.12 -12.62 12.55
N HIS A 84 -8.80 -13.40 11.54
CA HIS A 84 -8.43 -14.81 11.64
C HIS A 84 -6.96 -14.97 12.01
N ASN A 85 -6.67 -15.85 12.97
CA ASN A 85 -5.32 -16.19 13.38
C ASN A 85 -4.83 -17.45 12.63
N SER A 86 -3.52 -17.68 12.61
CA SER A 86 -2.91 -18.86 11.98
C SER A 86 -3.31 -20.19 12.62
N ASN A 87 -3.75 -20.19 13.87
CA ASN A 87 -4.21 -21.37 14.62
C ASN A 87 -5.72 -21.63 14.48
N SER A 88 -6.34 -21.15 13.40
CA SER A 88 -7.78 -21.28 13.11
C SER A 88 -8.72 -20.62 14.14
N THR A 89 -8.19 -19.88 15.12
CA THR A 89 -9.00 -19.00 15.98
C THR A 89 -9.24 -17.67 15.29
N TRP A 90 -10.12 -16.84 15.85
CA TRP A 90 -10.30 -15.48 15.39
C TRP A 90 -10.53 -14.53 16.55
N THR A 91 -10.29 -13.26 16.28
CA THR A 91 -10.55 -12.15 17.17
C THR A 91 -11.48 -11.19 16.45
N THR A 92 -12.62 -10.89 17.06
CA THR A 92 -13.51 -9.83 16.58
C THR A 92 -13.17 -8.51 17.29
N VAL A 93 -13.16 -7.42 16.54
CA VAL A 93 -12.85 -6.06 17.01
C VAL A 93 -13.83 -5.08 16.38
N VAL A 94 -14.36 -4.16 17.19
CA VAL A 94 -15.07 -2.98 16.69
C VAL A 94 -14.01 -1.98 16.23
N VAL A 95 -13.97 -1.73 14.93
CA VAL A 95 -13.02 -0.83 14.29
C VAL A 95 -13.72 0.50 14.04
N GLU A 96 -13.15 1.58 14.56
CA GLU A 96 -13.61 2.95 14.33
C GLU A 96 -12.83 3.61 13.18
N LYS A 97 -13.38 4.71 12.65
CA LYS A 97 -12.72 5.55 11.66
C LYS A 97 -11.38 6.07 12.17
N ASN A 98 -10.39 6.16 11.28
CA ASN A 98 -9.02 6.59 11.51
C ASN A 98 -8.18 5.60 12.34
N LEU A 99 -8.68 4.39 12.62
CA LEU A 99 -7.84 3.33 13.19
C LEU A 99 -6.91 2.80 12.10
N ARG A 100 -5.61 3.13 12.23
CA ARG A 100 -4.60 2.67 11.28
C ARG A 100 -4.26 1.20 11.50
N THR A 101 -3.84 0.52 10.43
CA THR A 101 -3.37 -0.87 10.45
C THR A 101 -2.33 -1.11 11.53
N ILE A 102 -1.35 -0.22 11.69
CA ILE A 102 -0.28 -0.38 12.70
C ILE A 102 -0.83 -0.40 14.13
N ASP A 103 -1.79 0.47 14.43
CA ASP A 103 -2.37 0.60 15.76
C ASP A 103 -3.26 -0.62 16.07
N LEU A 104 -4.01 -1.11 15.09
CA LEU A 104 -4.77 -2.36 15.22
C LEU A 104 -3.87 -3.59 15.36
N CYS A 105 -2.75 -3.64 14.64
CA CYS A 105 -1.73 -4.69 14.79
C CYS A 105 -1.20 -4.74 16.22
N GLU A 106 -0.89 -3.59 16.85
CA GLU A 106 -0.48 -3.55 18.26
C GLU A 106 -1.56 -4.08 19.20
N LEU A 107 -2.83 -3.70 18.99
CA LEU A 107 -3.96 -4.19 19.77
C LEU A 107 -4.12 -5.71 19.67
N LEU A 108 -4.04 -6.26 18.46
CA LEU A 108 -4.13 -7.70 18.22
C LEU A 108 -2.92 -8.45 18.80
N LYS A 109 -1.72 -7.86 18.76
CA LYS A 109 -0.53 -8.42 19.41
C LYS A 109 -0.75 -8.58 20.93
N VAL A 110 -1.23 -7.54 21.60
CA VAL A 110 -1.55 -7.58 23.04
C VAL A 110 -2.61 -8.66 23.32
N LYS A 111 -3.69 -8.68 22.55
CA LYS A 111 -4.80 -9.64 22.72
C LYS A 111 -4.35 -11.10 22.53
N ASN A 112 -3.44 -11.35 21.59
CA ASN A 112 -2.91 -12.69 21.31
C ASN A 112 -1.64 -13.03 22.11
N ARG A 113 -1.14 -12.13 22.97
CA ARG A 113 0.09 -12.28 23.76
C ARG A 113 1.33 -12.56 22.90
N VAL A 114 1.43 -11.88 21.76
CA VAL A 114 2.54 -12.01 20.82
C VAL A 114 3.28 -10.67 20.69
N SER A 115 4.54 -10.73 20.26
CA SER A 115 5.39 -9.55 20.06
C SER A 115 6.20 -9.68 18.76
N GLY A 116 6.92 -8.61 18.41
CA GLY A 116 7.76 -8.54 17.21
C GLY A 116 7.16 -7.67 16.11
N VAL A 117 8.00 -7.32 15.14
CA VAL A 117 7.67 -6.41 14.03
C VAL A 117 7.01 -7.13 12.85
N HIS A 118 7.14 -8.45 12.74
CA HIS A 118 6.64 -9.20 11.60
C HIS A 118 5.13 -9.44 11.61
N TRP A 119 4.39 -8.93 12.59
CA TRP A 119 2.93 -9.12 12.65
C TRP A 119 2.21 -8.12 11.78
N THR A 120 1.27 -8.61 10.99
CA THR A 120 0.56 -7.83 9.99
C THR A 120 -0.91 -8.24 9.90
N ILE A 121 -1.71 -7.34 9.30
CA ILE A 121 -3.05 -7.65 8.82
C ILE A 121 -2.97 -7.93 7.32
N VAL A 122 -3.58 -9.04 6.90
CA VAL A 122 -3.68 -9.45 5.50
C VAL A 122 -5.14 -9.53 5.11
N GLU A 123 -5.48 -8.90 3.99
CA GLU A 123 -6.78 -8.99 3.36
C GLU A 123 -6.74 -10.07 2.27
N GLU A 124 -7.63 -11.06 2.37
CA GLU A 124 -7.80 -12.13 1.39
C GLU A 124 -9.12 -11.94 0.62
N TRP A 125 -9.04 -12.08 -0.70
CA TRP A 125 -10.17 -12.12 -1.61
C TRP A 125 -10.42 -13.57 -2.03
N VAL A 126 -11.29 -14.25 -1.29
CA VAL A 126 -11.40 -15.72 -1.29
C VAL A 126 -11.74 -16.27 -2.66
N GLU A 127 -12.68 -15.66 -3.38
CA GLU A 127 -13.11 -16.13 -4.71
C GLU A 127 -12.03 -15.99 -5.78
N PHE A 128 -11.08 -15.08 -5.59
CA PHE A 128 -9.98 -14.85 -6.52
C PHE A 128 -8.70 -15.59 -6.13
N GLY A 129 -8.62 -16.11 -4.91
CA GLY A 129 -7.41 -16.74 -4.38
C GLY A 129 -6.22 -15.78 -4.31
N ILE A 130 -6.48 -14.48 -4.14
CA ILE A 130 -5.44 -13.46 -3.97
C ILE A 130 -5.54 -12.83 -2.60
N GLU A 131 -4.41 -12.33 -2.12
CA GLU A 131 -4.31 -11.63 -0.85
C GLU A 131 -3.34 -10.46 -0.96
N ARG A 132 -3.48 -9.48 -0.07
CA ARG A 132 -2.53 -8.40 0.08
C ARG A 132 -2.30 -8.09 1.56
N THR A 133 -1.06 -7.77 1.88
CA THR A 133 -0.68 -7.22 3.18
C THR A 133 -1.13 -5.75 3.24
N LEU A 134 -1.82 -5.33 4.31
CA LEU A 134 -2.24 -3.93 4.49
C LEU A 134 -1.08 -3.08 5.00
N ASP A 135 -0.84 -1.93 4.39
CA ASP A 135 0.19 -1.00 4.83
C ASP A 135 -0.16 -0.37 6.19
N ASP A 136 0.88 -0.02 6.96
CA ASP A 136 0.76 0.49 8.34
C ASP A 136 -0.13 1.74 8.47
N HIS A 137 -0.17 2.54 7.41
CA HIS A 137 -0.87 3.83 7.35
C HIS A 137 -2.31 3.72 6.82
N GLU A 138 -2.73 2.56 6.30
CA GLU A 138 -4.09 2.36 5.82
C GLU A 138 -5.10 2.44 6.98
N ASP A 139 -6.27 3.03 6.72
CA ASP A 139 -7.41 3.05 7.62
C ASP A 139 -8.20 1.74 7.45
N ILE A 140 -8.32 0.95 8.53
CA ILE A 140 -8.94 -0.38 8.47
C ILE A 140 -10.43 -0.30 8.16
N LEU A 141 -11.13 0.70 8.68
CA LEU A 141 -12.57 0.86 8.43
C LEU A 141 -12.81 1.24 6.96
N GLN A 142 -11.97 2.13 6.42
CA GLN A 142 -12.01 2.51 5.01
C GLN A 142 -11.75 1.29 4.12
N VAL A 143 -10.67 0.54 4.36
CA VAL A 143 -10.35 -0.69 3.62
C VAL A 143 -11.52 -1.68 3.68
N TYR A 144 -12.10 -1.89 4.86
CA TYR A 144 -13.24 -2.78 5.05
C TYR A 144 -14.44 -2.36 4.19
N LYS A 145 -14.82 -1.08 4.22
CA LYS A 145 -15.99 -0.57 3.48
C LYS A 145 -15.79 -0.51 1.96
N GLU A 146 -14.59 -0.18 1.50
CA GLU A 146 -14.30 -0.07 0.06
C GLU A 146 -14.62 -1.38 -0.67
N GLY A 147 -14.27 -2.53 -0.09
CA GLY A 147 -14.59 -3.81 -0.73
C GLY A 147 -16.06 -4.23 -0.62
N GLU A 148 -16.83 -3.71 0.35
CA GLU A 148 -18.30 -3.90 0.35
C GLU A 148 -18.93 -3.21 -0.87
N GLY A 149 -18.42 -2.03 -1.25
CA GLY A 149 -18.89 -1.30 -2.43
C GLY A 149 -18.46 -1.91 -3.76
N PHE A 150 -17.26 -2.49 -3.82
CA PHE A 150 -16.71 -3.05 -5.07
C PHE A 150 -17.32 -4.40 -5.43
N THR A 151 -17.48 -5.28 -4.44
CA THR A 151 -17.86 -6.68 -4.66
C THR A 151 -18.75 -7.18 -3.52
N PRO A 152 -20.01 -6.71 -3.43
CA PRO A 152 -20.92 -7.06 -2.34
C PRO A 152 -21.28 -8.55 -2.26
N ARG A 153 -20.90 -9.34 -3.28
CA ARG A 153 -21.12 -10.79 -3.35
C ARG A 153 -19.87 -11.63 -3.06
N GLN A 154 -18.71 -10.99 -2.85
CA GLN A 154 -17.44 -11.69 -2.67
C GLN A 154 -17.02 -11.68 -1.21
N GLN A 155 -16.58 -12.84 -0.74
CA GLN A 155 -16.14 -13.07 0.60
C GLN A 155 -14.71 -12.55 0.76
N ARG A 156 -14.58 -11.48 1.55
CA ARG A 156 -13.29 -10.99 2.05
C ARG A 156 -13.03 -11.51 3.45
N LYS A 157 -11.77 -11.84 3.74
CA LYS A 157 -11.32 -12.26 5.07
C LYS A 157 -10.12 -11.43 5.49
N PHE A 158 -10.06 -11.07 6.77
CA PHE A 158 -8.91 -10.42 7.36
C PHE A 158 -8.17 -11.41 8.24
N HIS A 159 -6.85 -11.46 8.09
CA HIS A 159 -5.97 -12.36 8.84
C HIS A 159 -4.97 -11.55 9.65
N PHE A 160 -4.72 -11.99 10.88
CA PHE A 160 -3.63 -11.50 11.71
C PHE A 160 -2.54 -12.56 11.77
N ARG A 161 -1.43 -12.33 11.08
CA ARG A 161 -0.36 -13.32 10.92
C ARG A 161 1.02 -12.68 10.76
N ARG A 162 2.05 -13.53 10.77
CA ARG A 162 3.44 -13.09 10.54
C ARG A 162 3.75 -13.01 9.05
N ASP A 163 4.38 -11.92 8.65
CA ASP A 163 5.02 -11.70 7.36
C ASP A 163 6.45 -11.23 7.62
N PHE A 164 7.41 -12.13 7.40
CA PHE A 164 8.82 -11.84 7.62
C PHE A 164 9.44 -10.97 6.53
N LEU A 165 8.83 -10.95 5.34
CA LEU A 165 9.35 -10.24 4.17
C LEU A 165 8.90 -8.78 4.11
N ARG A 166 7.81 -8.43 4.80
CA ARG A 166 7.22 -7.08 4.82
C ARG A 166 8.25 -5.96 5.00
N TYR A 167 9.13 -6.10 5.99
CA TYR A 167 10.14 -5.07 6.29
C TYR A 167 11.55 -5.45 5.85
N ASP A 168 11.74 -6.68 5.35
CA ASP A 168 13.07 -7.18 5.00
C ASP A 168 13.68 -6.37 3.85
N PHE A 169 12.85 -5.94 2.91
CA PHE A 169 13.20 -5.01 1.85
C PHE A 169 13.91 -3.73 2.32
N PHE A 170 13.53 -3.17 3.47
CA PHE A 170 14.16 -1.93 3.99
C PHE A 170 15.51 -2.19 4.64
N ASN A 171 15.77 -3.44 5.03
CA ASN A 171 17.02 -3.87 5.63
C ASN A 171 18.01 -4.35 4.56
N ASN A 172 17.52 -5.10 3.57
CA ASN A 172 18.30 -5.77 2.53
C ASN A 172 17.75 -5.48 1.12
N PRO A 173 17.66 -4.20 0.68
CA PRO A 173 17.06 -3.86 -0.62
C PRO A 173 17.78 -4.49 -1.83
N GLU A 174 19.07 -4.80 -1.70
CA GLU A 174 19.89 -5.46 -2.72
C GLU A 174 19.43 -6.87 -3.09
N ASP A 175 18.76 -7.58 -2.17
CA ASP A 175 18.32 -8.96 -2.38
C ASP A 175 17.07 -9.04 -3.28
N TYR A 176 16.38 -7.92 -3.48
CA TYR A 176 15.09 -7.87 -4.18
C TYR A 176 15.19 -7.48 -5.65
N PHE A 177 16.27 -6.80 -6.05
CA PHE A 177 16.45 -6.34 -7.41
C PHE A 177 17.74 -6.89 -8.02
N PRO A 178 17.65 -8.03 -8.72
CA PRO A 178 18.74 -8.52 -9.55
C PRO A 178 19.26 -7.45 -10.50
N VAL A 179 20.57 -7.48 -10.75
CA VAL A 179 21.30 -6.51 -11.58
C VAL A 179 20.67 -6.33 -12.97
N ASP A 180 20.22 -7.43 -13.57
CA ASP A 180 19.61 -7.46 -14.88
C ASP A 180 18.22 -6.81 -14.92
N MET A 181 17.58 -6.63 -13.75
CA MET A 181 16.33 -5.88 -13.64
C MET A 181 16.54 -4.37 -13.59
N LEU A 182 17.76 -3.88 -13.35
CA LEU A 182 18.03 -2.46 -13.18
C LEU A 182 18.36 -1.81 -14.53
N ILE A 183 17.62 -0.77 -14.90
CA ILE A 183 17.91 0.05 -16.07
C ILE A 183 18.75 1.26 -15.62
N PRO A 184 20.00 1.39 -16.09
CA PRO A 184 20.83 2.54 -15.75
C PRO A 184 20.30 3.82 -16.41
N PRO A 185 20.55 4.99 -15.81
CA PRO A 185 20.19 6.29 -16.40
C PRO A 185 20.87 6.51 -17.76
N THR A 186 22.14 6.10 -17.87
CA THR A 186 22.94 6.14 -19.11
C THR A 186 23.67 4.81 -19.34
N ALA A 187 24.15 4.57 -20.57
CA ALA A 187 24.79 3.29 -20.94
C ALA A 187 26.11 3.03 -20.19
N ASP A 188 26.84 4.10 -19.84
CA ASP A 188 28.16 4.02 -19.19
C ASP A 188 28.07 3.83 -17.67
N ASP A 189 26.89 4.02 -17.07
CA ASP A 189 26.70 4.00 -15.61
C ASP A 189 26.50 2.61 -15.01
N ARG A 190 26.52 1.53 -15.80
CA ARG A 190 26.16 0.17 -15.31
C ARG A 190 27.05 -0.29 -14.16
N ALA A 191 28.36 -0.09 -14.26
CA ALA A 191 29.31 -0.52 -13.22
C ALA A 191 29.20 0.34 -11.94
N SER A 192 28.89 1.63 -12.09
CA SER A 192 28.68 2.56 -10.97
C SER A 192 27.35 2.31 -10.25
N LEU A 193 26.31 1.97 -11.01
CA LEU A 193 25.02 1.57 -10.47
C LEU A 193 25.17 0.31 -9.62
N LEU A 194 25.93 -0.69 -10.08
CA LEU A 194 26.18 -1.94 -9.35
C LEU A 194 26.85 -1.76 -7.98
N SER A 195 27.84 -0.89 -7.88
CA SER A 195 28.58 -0.68 -6.63
C SER A 195 27.85 0.22 -5.63
N SER A 196 26.89 1.01 -6.10
CA SER A 196 26.19 2.04 -5.30
C SER A 196 24.68 1.77 -5.15
N PHE A 197 24.10 0.77 -5.82
CA PHE A 197 22.64 0.61 -5.88
C PHE A 197 22.00 0.48 -4.51
N GLY A 198 22.47 -0.44 -3.64
CA GLY A 198 21.86 -0.66 -2.33
C GLY A 198 21.89 0.60 -1.44
N SER A 199 23.04 1.30 -1.39
CA SER A 199 23.19 2.50 -0.57
C SER A 199 22.44 3.71 -1.15
N ALA A 200 22.48 3.90 -2.47
CA ALA A 200 21.73 4.94 -3.17
C ALA A 200 20.22 4.72 -3.03
N PHE A 201 19.75 3.49 -3.25
CA PHE A 201 18.36 3.12 -3.15
C PHE A 201 17.81 3.30 -1.73
N ARG A 202 18.58 2.88 -0.71
CA ARG A 202 18.26 3.16 0.70
C ARG A 202 18.20 4.65 0.99
N GLY A 203 19.13 5.43 0.42
CA GLY A 203 19.10 6.89 0.47
C GLY A 203 17.83 7.48 -0.15
N CYS A 204 17.40 7.00 -1.32
CA CYS A 204 16.18 7.42 -2.00
C CYS A 204 14.94 7.16 -1.14
N LEU A 205 14.83 5.95 -0.57
CA LEU A 205 13.69 5.58 0.28
C LEU A 205 13.57 6.49 1.52
N ILE A 206 14.70 6.90 2.11
CA ILE A 206 14.69 7.75 3.31
C ILE A 206 14.35 9.21 2.98
N ARG A 207 14.90 9.74 1.89
CA ARG A 207 14.85 11.18 1.59
C ARG A 207 13.62 11.62 0.79
N ASN A 208 12.89 10.70 0.17
CA ASN A 208 11.69 10.98 -0.66
C ASN A 208 11.92 11.99 -1.82
N ASP A 209 13.16 12.33 -2.14
CA ASP A 209 13.55 13.43 -3.03
C ASP A 209 14.33 12.99 -4.28
N LEU A 210 14.63 11.69 -4.39
CA LEU A 210 15.47 11.14 -5.46
C LEU A 210 14.67 10.38 -6.51
N GLU A 211 15.15 10.41 -7.75
CA GLU A 211 14.64 9.59 -8.86
C GLU A 211 14.70 8.11 -8.46
N LEU A 212 13.53 7.46 -8.44
CA LEU A 212 13.45 6.01 -8.17
C LEU A 212 14.13 5.23 -9.30
N PRO A 213 14.79 4.10 -8.99
CA PRO A 213 15.42 3.30 -10.03
C PRO A 213 14.38 2.79 -11.01
N ARG A 214 14.80 2.70 -12.26
CA ARG A 214 14.00 2.12 -13.33
C ARG A 214 14.18 0.61 -13.27
N ILE A 215 13.10 -0.10 -13.02
CA ILE A 215 13.11 -1.57 -12.90
C ILE A 215 12.46 -2.17 -14.15
N CYS A 216 13.02 -3.26 -14.65
CA CYS A 216 12.49 -3.97 -15.79
C CYS A 216 12.59 -5.47 -15.61
N SER A 217 11.55 -6.19 -16.00
CA SER A 217 11.57 -7.65 -16.01
C SER A 217 10.63 -8.20 -17.06
N TYR A 218 10.89 -9.42 -17.51
CA TYR A 218 9.92 -10.18 -18.28
C TYR A 218 8.97 -10.90 -17.34
N VAL A 219 7.67 -10.67 -17.51
CA VAL A 219 6.63 -11.35 -16.74
C VAL A 219 5.60 -11.98 -17.68
N TRP A 220 4.89 -12.98 -17.19
CA TRP A 220 3.76 -13.58 -17.90
C TRP A 220 2.49 -12.78 -17.60
N VAL A 221 1.98 -12.07 -18.60
CA VAL A 221 0.73 -11.31 -18.49
C VAL A 221 -0.39 -12.13 -19.11
N LYS A 222 -1.52 -12.24 -18.40
CA LYS A 222 -2.72 -12.89 -18.96
C LYS A 222 -3.19 -12.12 -20.20
N GLY A 223 -3.23 -12.81 -21.33
CA GLY A 223 -3.71 -12.28 -22.60
C GLY A 223 -5.23 -12.09 -22.60
N PRO A 224 -5.78 -11.49 -23.67
CA PRO A 224 -7.23 -11.25 -23.79
C PRO A 224 -8.05 -12.56 -23.89
N ARG A 225 -7.42 -13.68 -24.25
CA ARG A 225 -8.06 -14.99 -24.37
C ARG A 225 -7.96 -15.76 -23.05
N ARG A 226 -8.98 -16.55 -22.72
CA ARG A 226 -9.17 -17.19 -21.39
C ARG A 226 -8.02 -18.09 -20.91
N PHE A 227 -7.11 -18.53 -21.77
CA PHE A 227 -6.02 -19.47 -21.44
C PHE A 227 -4.67 -19.08 -22.06
N GLU A 228 -4.49 -17.81 -22.41
CA GLU A 228 -3.26 -17.32 -23.01
C GLU A 228 -2.47 -16.49 -22.00
N TYR A 229 -1.18 -16.77 -21.87
CA TYR A 229 -0.24 -15.93 -21.14
C TYR A 229 0.85 -15.51 -22.11
N ILE A 230 1.09 -14.20 -22.17
CA ILE A 230 2.05 -13.59 -23.09
C ILE A 230 3.24 -13.14 -22.25
N LYS A 231 4.45 -13.53 -22.67
CA LYS A 231 5.69 -13.06 -22.05
C LYS A 231 5.90 -11.61 -22.46
N THR A 232 5.71 -10.70 -21.52
CA THR A 232 5.75 -9.25 -21.76
C THR A 232 6.84 -8.62 -20.92
N ARG A 233 7.61 -7.72 -21.54
CA ARG A 233 8.60 -6.93 -20.82
C ARG A 233 7.91 -5.74 -20.16
N LEU A 234 7.92 -5.73 -18.83
CA LEU A 234 7.41 -4.62 -18.03
C LEU A 234 8.54 -3.71 -17.58
N VAL A 235 8.24 -2.42 -17.52
CA VAL A 235 9.16 -1.38 -17.05
C VAL A 235 8.45 -0.50 -16.04
N LEU A 236 9.00 -0.39 -14.83
CA LEU A 236 8.57 0.51 -13.78
C LEU A 236 9.44 1.78 -13.82
N VAL A 237 8.82 2.92 -14.16
CA VAL A 237 9.47 4.24 -14.24
C VAL A 237 8.55 5.27 -13.59
N ASP A 238 9.08 6.15 -12.74
CA ASP A 238 8.34 7.28 -12.15
C ASP A 238 6.97 6.88 -11.56
N ARG A 239 6.96 5.78 -10.80
CA ARG A 239 5.77 5.18 -10.15
C ARG A 239 4.71 4.65 -11.12
N LYS A 240 5.07 4.42 -12.39
CA LYS A 240 4.17 3.91 -13.43
C LYS A 240 4.76 2.67 -14.07
N LEU A 241 3.87 1.72 -14.35
CA LEU A 241 4.20 0.46 -15.00
C LEU A 241 3.83 0.53 -16.48
N TYR A 242 4.80 0.20 -17.33
CA TYR A 242 4.69 0.24 -18.79
C TYR A 242 4.95 -1.14 -19.38
N THR A 243 4.26 -1.48 -20.46
CA THR A 243 4.66 -2.57 -21.36
C THR A 243 5.56 -2.01 -22.44
N SER A 244 6.72 -2.61 -22.71
CA SER A 244 7.38 -2.35 -23.98
C SER A 244 6.82 -3.30 -25.02
N GLU A 245 6.26 -2.78 -26.12
CA GLU A 245 6.02 -3.59 -27.30
C GLU A 245 7.36 -4.23 -27.71
N SER A 246 7.33 -5.54 -27.96
CA SER A 246 8.49 -6.23 -28.54
C SER A 246 8.91 -5.51 -29.82
N ILE A 247 10.20 -5.16 -29.92
CA ILE A 247 10.82 -4.78 -31.19
C ILE A 247 10.80 -5.99 -32.13
#